data_AF-A0A843UCP3-F1
#
_entry.id   AF-A0A843UCP3-F1
#
_cell.length_a   1.000
_cell.length_b   1.000
_cell.length_c   1.000
_cell.angle_alpha   90.00
_cell.angle_beta   90.00
_cell.angle_gamma   90.00
#
_symmetry.space_group_name_H-M   'P 1'
#
loop_
_entity.id
_entity.type
_entity.pdbx_description
1 polymer ?
#
loop_
_entity_poly.entity_id
_entity_poly.type
_entity_poly.pdbx_seq_one_letter_code
_entity_poly.pdbx_strand_id
1 'polypeptide(L)'
;MSRADTPILEIGNVSRPFKSYAYIKNDDFHAEVGPSIHPSNKAAGNDGARRRGQLFHFRRRLPPTPIIRKACPSRRGDPHQSAFICPDRARRRRNGLTATMAAPGPLLLLLLLLAFLAAATVSEGKIPMATWKQIRRINRAGPRLGVVVPNAFEMNPLLQSSSFVPDEHFPFLDFAGRRFRFGTIEKKRVIVVMTGLSMLNAGLATQLLLDLFEVEGVVHYGIAGNANPDLQIGDVVVPRYWAHTGLWVWQRYGDGPNDELPLESAGDYTRELGYLRFSDFSNATGNTLNRVWYQREEIFPVDGVPEQRQHAFWVPANAAYFGLAEKLEVVILQLPPCTFRWLLGLELDRCVNSSTCLPRRPAAMRVARGCSANTFVDNAAYRGFLSSKLNVTAIDMESAAVALVCLQQRRPFIAFRALSDLAGGGSAQSNEASVFAGLAAGNAVAVAVKFISMLDY
;
A
#
# COMPACT_ATOMS: atom_id res chain seq x y z
N MET A 1 37.17 4.67 -46.78
CA MET A 1 36.57 6.01 -46.60
C MET A 1 35.06 5.81 -46.56
N SER A 2 34.43 5.67 -45.39
CA SER A 2 33.98 6.76 -44.47
C SER A 2 32.57 7.20 -44.84
N ARG A 3 31.55 7.27 -43.98
CA ARG A 3 31.31 6.91 -42.57
C ARG A 3 29.78 6.95 -42.42
N ALA A 4 29.23 6.11 -41.56
CA ALA A 4 27.88 6.26 -41.04
C ALA A 4 27.87 7.40 -40.02
N ASP A 5 26.94 8.35 -40.15
CA ASP A 5 26.64 9.33 -39.11
C ASP A 5 25.21 9.11 -38.62
N THR A 6 25.14 8.72 -37.35
CA THR A 6 23.92 8.61 -36.55
C THR A 6 23.81 9.90 -35.76
N PRO A 7 22.67 10.61 -35.71
CA PRO A 7 22.51 11.68 -34.74
C PRO A 7 22.16 11.07 -33.38
N ILE A 8 23.04 11.39 -32.43
CA ILE A 8 22.99 11.10 -31.01
C ILE A 8 21.81 11.86 -30.37
N LEU A 9 21.05 11.17 -29.51
CA LEU A 9 20.09 11.77 -28.59
C LEU A 9 20.87 12.60 -27.55
N GLU A 10 20.80 13.93 -27.65
CA GLU A 10 21.24 14.82 -26.58
C GLU A 10 20.21 14.79 -25.44
N ILE A 11 20.66 14.36 -24.26
CA ILE A 11 19.90 14.45 -23.01
C ILE A 11 20.03 15.90 -22.53
N GLY A 12 19.06 16.73 -22.94
CA GLY A 12 18.87 18.07 -22.43
C GLY A 12 18.42 18.04 -20.97
N ASN A 13 19.26 18.58 -20.10
CA ASN A 13 19.00 18.76 -18.67
C ASN A 13 17.94 19.86 -18.50
N VAL A 14 16.68 19.46 -18.23
CA VAL A 14 15.60 20.40 -17.89
C VAL A 14 15.03 20.02 -16.53
N SER A 15 15.49 20.74 -15.51
CA SER A 15 14.87 20.85 -14.20
C SER A 15 13.48 21.51 -14.33
N ARG A 16 12.42 20.70 -14.22
CA ARG A 16 11.06 21.18 -13.95
C ARG A 16 10.40 20.30 -12.90
N PRO A 17 9.66 20.88 -11.94
CA PRO A 17 9.09 20.14 -10.82
C PRO A 17 7.98 19.19 -11.30
N PHE A 18 7.93 18.03 -10.66
CA PHE A 18 6.84 17.06 -10.77
C PHE A 18 5.48 17.77 -10.55
N LYS A 19 4.66 17.86 -11.61
CA LYS A 19 3.24 18.17 -11.46
C LYS A 19 2.56 16.98 -10.80
N SER A 20 2.10 17.20 -9.58
CA SER A 20 1.11 16.38 -8.90
C SER A 20 -0.13 16.22 -9.78
N TYR A 21 -0.77 15.04 -9.69
CA TYR A 21 -2.14 14.84 -10.16
C TYR A 21 -3.03 15.85 -9.44
N ALA A 22 -3.33 16.95 -10.14
CA ALA A 22 -4.24 17.98 -9.68
C ALA A 22 -5.65 17.58 -10.11
N TYR A 23 -6.54 17.43 -9.12
CA TYR A 23 -7.96 17.57 -9.34
C TYR A 23 -8.20 18.88 -10.11
N ILE A 24 -8.99 18.79 -11.18
CA ILE A 24 -9.34 19.90 -12.04
C ILE A 24 -9.98 21.00 -11.18
N LYS A 25 -9.33 22.17 -11.15
CA LYS A 25 -9.97 23.42 -10.74
C LYS A 25 -10.93 23.83 -11.86
N ASN A 26 -12.17 24.11 -11.50
CA ASN A 26 -13.14 24.80 -12.35
C ASN A 26 -12.55 26.14 -12.79
N ASP A 27 -12.55 26.39 -14.10
CA ASP A 27 -12.68 27.71 -14.70
C ASP A 27 -13.29 27.53 -16.11
N ASP A 28 -14.18 28.47 -16.44
CA ASP A 28 -15.12 28.48 -17.55
C ASP A 28 -14.54 28.13 -18.94
N PHE A 29 -15.21 27.25 -19.68
CA PHE A 29 -15.12 27.20 -21.14
C PHE A 29 -16.49 26.87 -21.77
N HIS A 30 -17.07 27.89 -22.40
CA HIS A 30 -18.09 27.74 -23.42
C HIS A 30 -17.50 26.99 -24.64
N ALA A 31 -18.20 25.97 -25.12
CA ALA A 31 -17.93 25.37 -26.43
C ALA A 31 -19.23 25.21 -27.22
N GLU A 32 -19.29 25.95 -28.34
CA GLU A 32 -20.36 25.92 -29.33
C GLU A 32 -20.39 24.59 -30.10
N VAL A 33 -21.60 24.22 -30.53
CA VAL A 33 -21.91 23.05 -31.35
C VAL A 33 -21.86 23.42 -32.83
N GLY A 34 -21.22 22.59 -33.66
CA GLY A 34 -21.33 22.64 -35.14
C GLY A 34 -21.08 21.28 -35.79
N PRO A 35 -21.71 20.94 -36.94
CA PRO A 35 -22.13 19.57 -37.23
C PRO A 35 -21.33 18.78 -38.28
N SER A 36 -21.40 17.45 -38.14
CA SER A 36 -21.36 16.33 -39.12
C SER A 36 -20.88 16.57 -40.56
N ILE A 37 -19.94 15.73 -41.03
CA ILE A 37 -19.82 15.30 -42.44
C ILE A 37 -19.37 13.82 -42.52
N HIS A 38 -20.17 12.99 -43.21
CA HIS A 38 -19.83 11.67 -43.78
C HIS A 38 -19.15 11.87 -45.16
N PRO A 39 -18.33 10.92 -45.64
CA PRO A 39 -18.87 10.04 -46.70
C PRO A 39 -18.35 8.58 -46.68
N SER A 40 -18.95 7.82 -47.59
CA SER A 40 -19.13 6.38 -47.76
C SER A 40 -18.14 5.66 -48.71
N ASN A 41 -18.09 4.31 -48.60
CA ASN A 41 -17.89 3.27 -49.65
C ASN A 41 -16.50 3.20 -50.36
N LYS A 42 -15.88 2.07 -50.75
CA LYS A 42 -16.22 0.68 -51.20
C LYS A 42 -14.88 -0.13 -51.18
N ALA A 43 -14.81 -1.37 -50.69
CA ALA A 43 -14.92 -2.68 -51.36
C ALA A 43 -13.66 -3.29 -52.07
N ALA A 44 -13.37 -4.55 -51.70
CA ALA A 44 -12.91 -5.72 -52.50
C ALA A 44 -11.42 -6.17 -52.58
N GLY A 45 -11.22 -7.50 -52.42
CA GLY A 45 -10.11 -8.34 -52.98
C GLY A 45 -9.10 -8.88 -51.95
N ASN A 46 -9.24 -10.07 -51.33
CA ASN A 46 -9.14 -11.49 -51.76
C ASN A 46 -7.71 -12.10 -51.81
N ASP A 47 -7.60 -13.36 -51.33
CA ASP A 47 -6.48 -14.34 -51.37
C ASP A 47 -5.22 -14.06 -50.52
N GLY A 48 -4.60 -14.97 -49.77
CA GLY A 48 -4.67 -16.43 -49.66
C GLY A 48 -3.23 -17.00 -49.62
N ALA A 49 -2.72 -17.48 -48.48
CA ALA A 49 -1.60 -18.44 -48.43
C ALA A 49 -1.28 -18.97 -47.02
N ARG A 50 -1.40 -20.29 -46.88
CA ARG A 50 -0.77 -21.12 -45.84
C ARG A 50 0.76 -21.04 -45.95
N ARG A 51 1.48 -20.91 -44.83
CA ARG A 51 2.81 -21.55 -44.65
C ARG A 51 3.01 -22.06 -43.22
N ARG A 52 3.65 -23.23 -43.17
CA ARG A 52 3.94 -24.10 -42.03
C ARG A 52 5.05 -23.53 -41.14
N GLY A 53 5.12 -24.09 -39.94
CA GLY A 53 5.98 -23.73 -38.82
C GLY A 53 7.48 -23.69 -39.07
N GLN A 54 8.16 -23.01 -38.16
CA GLN A 54 9.53 -23.33 -37.74
C GLN A 54 9.68 -23.04 -36.24
N LEU A 55 9.98 -24.11 -35.50
CA LEU A 55 10.41 -24.11 -34.11
C LEU A 55 11.75 -23.36 -34.00
N PHE A 56 11.82 -22.33 -33.17
CA PHE A 56 13.10 -21.76 -32.74
C PHE A 56 13.47 -22.28 -31.36
N HIS A 57 14.46 -23.17 -31.31
CA HIS A 57 15.16 -23.57 -30.10
C HIS A 57 16.07 -22.44 -29.63
N PHE A 58 15.74 -21.78 -28.51
CA PHE A 58 16.68 -20.94 -27.78
C PHE A 58 17.42 -21.77 -26.73
N ARG A 59 18.68 -22.15 -27.04
CA ARG A 59 19.66 -22.59 -26.03
C ARG A 59 20.19 -21.34 -25.30
N ARG A 60 19.78 -21.13 -24.04
CA ARG A 60 20.46 -20.18 -23.14
C ARG A 60 21.63 -20.90 -22.44
N ARG A 61 22.85 -20.43 -22.68
CA ARG A 61 24.03 -20.74 -21.85
C ARG A 61 23.96 -19.89 -20.58
N LEU A 62 24.01 -20.53 -19.42
CA LEU A 62 24.21 -19.89 -18.11
C LEU A 62 25.72 -19.84 -17.79
N PRO A 63 26.24 -18.76 -17.18
CA PRO A 63 27.58 -18.76 -16.58
C PRO A 63 27.55 -19.35 -15.15
N PRO A 64 28.65 -19.95 -14.67
CA PRO A 64 28.65 -20.67 -13.39
C PRO A 64 28.91 -19.76 -12.19
N THR A 65 28.21 -20.06 -11.10
CA THR A 65 28.44 -19.58 -9.72
C THR A 65 29.64 -20.28 -9.07
N PRO A 66 30.44 -19.61 -8.22
CA PRO A 66 31.53 -20.27 -7.49
C PRO A 66 31.03 -20.88 -6.17
N ILE A 67 31.41 -22.15 -5.96
CA ILE A 67 31.21 -22.92 -4.74
C ILE A 67 32.46 -22.78 -3.86
N ILE A 68 32.31 -22.28 -2.64
CA ILE A 68 33.35 -22.31 -1.60
C ILE A 68 33.20 -23.63 -0.82
N ARG A 69 34.19 -24.53 -0.94
CA ARG A 69 34.34 -25.69 -0.04
C ARG A 69 35.52 -25.48 0.90
N LYS A 70 35.25 -25.57 2.20
CA LYS A 70 36.21 -25.82 3.27
C LYS A 70 36.86 -27.20 3.07
N ALA A 71 38.16 -27.30 3.29
CA ALA A 71 38.79 -28.53 3.78
C ALA A 71 40.11 -28.18 4.52
N CYS A 72 40.21 -28.66 5.74
CA CYS A 72 41.47 -28.89 6.46
C CYS A 72 41.76 -30.39 6.35
N PRO A 73 43.02 -30.85 6.29
CA PRO A 73 43.45 -31.71 7.41
C PRO A 73 44.95 -31.66 7.80
N SER A 74 45.14 -31.83 9.11
CA SER A 74 46.15 -32.58 9.89
C SER A 74 47.64 -32.73 9.49
N ARG A 75 48.46 -32.49 10.52
CA ARG A 75 49.88 -32.83 10.80
C ARG A 75 50.34 -34.25 10.43
N ARG A 76 51.64 -34.39 10.06
CA ARG A 76 52.75 -35.05 10.80
C ARG A 76 53.92 -35.41 9.86
N GLY A 77 55.16 -35.30 10.34
CA GLY A 77 56.30 -36.12 9.87
C GLY A 77 57.55 -35.36 9.42
N ASP A 78 58.50 -35.20 10.34
CA ASP A 78 59.93 -34.86 10.18
C ASP A 78 60.72 -36.10 9.62
N PRO A 79 62.07 -36.15 9.50
CA PRO A 79 63.12 -35.15 9.19
C PRO A 79 64.09 -35.65 8.06
N HIS A 80 65.11 -34.87 7.67
CA HIS A 80 66.55 -35.26 7.58
C HIS A 80 67.40 -34.27 6.73
N GLN A 81 68.50 -33.78 7.35
CA GLN A 81 69.90 -33.60 6.87
C GLN A 81 70.15 -33.04 5.45
N SER A 82 71.13 -32.19 5.11
CA SER A 82 72.50 -31.89 5.60
C SER A 82 73.03 -30.79 4.64
N ALA A 83 73.60 -29.67 5.11
CA ALA A 83 75.03 -29.40 5.36
C ALA A 83 75.75 -28.59 4.25
N PHE A 84 76.69 -27.75 4.71
CA PHE A 84 77.82 -27.10 4.01
C PHE A 84 77.54 -25.92 3.06
N ILE A 85 78.05 -24.72 3.36
CA ILE A 85 79.41 -24.17 3.07
C ILE A 85 79.41 -22.68 3.47
N CYS A 86 80.39 -22.24 4.27
CA CYS A 86 80.81 -20.83 4.34
C CYS A 86 81.96 -20.59 3.34
N PRO A 87 82.08 -19.36 2.83
CA PRO A 87 83.35 -18.68 2.99
C PRO A 87 83.21 -17.23 3.49
N ASP A 88 84.25 -16.86 4.23
CA ASP A 88 84.49 -15.62 4.93
C ASP A 88 84.85 -14.47 3.99
N ARG A 89 84.29 -13.27 4.20
CA ARG A 89 84.97 -11.99 3.88
C ARG A 89 84.28 -10.76 4.49
N ALA A 90 85.12 -10.06 5.27
CA ALA A 90 85.26 -8.61 5.36
C ALA A 90 84.26 -7.79 6.22
N ARG A 91 84.81 -7.34 7.35
CA ARG A 91 84.41 -6.19 8.19
C ARG A 91 83.82 -5.02 7.38
N ARG A 92 82.61 -4.60 7.75
CA ARG A 92 82.21 -3.18 7.81
C ARG A 92 81.35 -2.95 9.05
N ARG A 93 81.86 -2.15 9.99
CA ARG A 93 81.07 -1.54 11.07
C ARG A 93 79.98 -0.66 10.44
N ARG A 94 78.71 -0.98 10.71
CA ARG A 94 77.61 -0.03 10.64
C ARG A 94 76.83 -0.13 11.94
N ASN A 95 76.80 0.98 12.67
CA ASN A 95 75.96 1.19 13.85
C ASN A 95 74.49 1.03 13.44
N GLY A 96 73.83 -0.02 13.92
CA GLY A 96 72.39 -0.20 13.80
C GLY A 96 71.79 -0.17 15.19
N LEU A 97 71.13 0.94 15.55
CA LEU A 97 70.18 0.95 16.65
C LEU A 97 69.06 -0.03 16.31
N THR A 98 69.08 -1.22 16.90
CA THR A 98 67.90 -2.07 16.99
C THR A 98 67.01 -1.49 18.08
N ALA A 99 66.06 -0.64 17.71
CA ALA A 99 64.96 -0.27 18.58
C ALA A 99 64.12 -1.55 18.79
N THR A 100 64.31 -2.20 19.93
CA THR A 100 63.38 -3.21 20.43
C THR A 100 62.06 -2.50 20.71
N MET A 101 61.07 -2.69 19.85
CA MET A 101 59.71 -2.23 20.14
C MET A 101 59.23 -2.98 21.39
N ALA A 102 59.20 -2.27 22.52
CA ALA A 102 58.67 -2.81 23.76
C ALA A 102 57.21 -3.24 23.52
N ALA A 103 56.86 -4.45 23.96
CA ALA A 103 55.50 -4.93 23.88
C ALA A 103 54.57 -3.95 24.60
N PRO A 104 53.43 -3.57 24.00
CA PRO A 104 52.50 -2.62 24.61
C PRO A 104 52.08 -3.14 25.99
N GLY A 105 52.24 -2.31 27.02
CA GLY A 105 51.88 -2.67 28.39
C GLY A 105 50.38 -3.01 28.52
N PRO A 106 49.97 -3.77 29.54
CA PRO A 106 48.60 -4.28 29.69
C PRO A 106 47.54 -3.17 29.69
N LEU A 107 47.88 -1.96 30.14
CA LEU A 107 47.00 -0.79 30.09
C LEU A 107 46.75 -0.31 28.65
N LEU A 108 47.77 -0.31 27.79
CA LEU A 108 47.64 0.06 26.39
C LEU A 108 46.83 -0.99 25.62
N LEU A 109 47.00 -2.28 25.95
CA LEU A 109 46.17 -3.35 25.41
C LEU A 109 44.70 -3.19 25.80
N LEU A 110 44.42 -2.86 27.07
CA LEU A 110 43.06 -2.62 27.56
C LEU A 110 42.42 -1.39 26.89
N LEU A 111 43.18 -0.30 26.74
CA LEU A 111 42.71 0.91 26.05
C LEU A 111 42.44 0.65 24.56
N LEU A 112 43.29 -0.13 23.89
CA LEU A 112 43.06 -0.57 22.51
C LEU A 112 41.84 -1.49 22.39
N LEU A 113 41.61 -2.37 23.37
CA LEU A 113 40.46 -3.27 23.39
C LEU A 113 39.15 -2.51 23.67
N LEU A 114 39.16 -1.51 24.56
CA LEU A 114 38.05 -0.61 24.80
C LEU A 114 37.76 0.28 23.58
N ALA A 115 38.80 0.80 22.92
CA ALA A 115 38.67 1.55 21.68
C ALA A 115 38.14 0.66 20.54
N PHE A 116 38.56 -0.60 20.47
CA PHE A 116 38.06 -1.59 19.50
C PHE A 116 36.61 -1.97 19.78
N LEU A 117 36.22 -2.18 21.04
CA LEU A 117 34.83 -2.40 21.46
C LEU A 117 33.94 -1.18 21.19
N ALA A 118 34.47 0.03 21.38
CA ALA A 118 33.77 1.28 21.04
C ALA A 118 33.63 1.46 19.52
N ALA A 119 34.65 1.08 18.74
CA ALA A 119 34.62 1.14 17.27
C ALA A 119 33.79 0.00 16.63
N ALA A 120 33.67 -1.15 17.29
CA ALA A 120 32.94 -2.32 16.80
C ALA A 120 31.40 -2.19 16.82
N THR A 121 30.86 -1.03 17.20
CA THR A 121 29.40 -0.84 17.32
C THR A 121 28.82 0.23 16.41
N VAL A 122 29.56 0.69 15.39
CA VAL A 122 28.94 1.45 14.30
C VAL A 122 28.26 0.47 13.35
N SER A 123 27.10 -0.05 13.74
CA SER A 123 26.21 -0.66 12.76
C SER A 123 25.81 0.46 11.81
N GLU A 124 26.17 0.36 10.53
CA GLU A 124 25.56 1.19 9.49
C GLU A 124 24.08 0.81 9.37
N GLY A 125 23.28 1.38 10.27
CA GLY A 125 21.84 1.28 10.19
C GLY A 125 21.37 2.11 9.00
N LYS A 126 20.47 1.54 8.19
CA LYS A 126 19.72 2.27 7.16
C LYS A 126 19.03 3.53 7.71
N ILE A 127 18.80 3.59 9.02
CA ILE A 127 18.26 4.72 9.75
C ILE A 127 19.41 5.53 10.36
N PRO A 128 19.54 6.85 10.05
CA PRO A 128 20.53 7.71 10.68
C PRO A 128 20.43 7.68 12.20
N MET A 129 21.56 7.68 12.90
CA MET A 129 21.60 7.55 14.37
C MET A 129 20.77 8.64 15.09
N ALA A 130 20.71 9.85 14.54
CA ALA A 130 19.87 10.93 15.06
C ALA A 130 18.38 10.59 14.99
N THR A 131 17.91 10.11 13.83
CA THR A 131 16.54 9.62 13.62
C THR A 131 16.23 8.42 14.52
N TRP A 132 17.16 7.48 14.65
CA TRP A 132 16.97 6.31 15.51
C TRP A 132 16.83 6.68 16.99
N LYS A 133 17.60 7.66 17.48
CA LYS A 133 17.43 8.20 18.84
C LYS A 133 16.05 8.81 19.05
N GLN A 134 15.53 9.54 18.07
CA GLN A 134 14.17 10.10 18.12
C GLN A 134 13.12 8.98 18.16
N ILE A 135 13.21 7.99 17.27
CA ILE A 135 12.31 6.82 17.25
C ILE A 135 12.31 6.11 18.61
N ARG A 136 13.49 5.83 19.18
CA ARG A 136 13.61 5.23 20.52
C ARG A 136 12.95 6.07 21.61
N ARG A 137 13.11 7.40 21.57
CA ARG A 137 12.47 8.29 22.54
C ARG A 137 10.95 8.25 22.41
N ILE A 138 10.44 8.24 21.18
CA ILE A 138 9.01 8.15 20.88
C ILE A 138 8.44 6.84 21.43
N ASN A 139 9.06 5.69 21.14
CA ASN A 139 8.58 4.38 21.59
C ASN A 139 8.66 4.21 23.11
N ARG A 140 9.69 4.77 23.77
CA ARG A 140 9.79 4.78 25.24
C ARG A 140 8.66 5.54 25.94
N ALA A 141 7.99 6.47 25.26
CA ALA A 141 6.80 7.12 25.82
C ALA A 141 5.57 6.17 25.86
N GLY A 142 5.66 5.00 25.24
CA GLY A 142 4.63 3.97 25.19
C GLY A 142 3.90 3.90 23.85
N PRO A 143 2.97 2.94 23.72
CA PRO A 143 2.27 2.68 22.48
C PRO A 143 1.33 3.84 22.11
N ARG A 144 1.07 3.94 20.81
CA ARG A 144 0.16 4.90 20.19
C ARG A 144 -0.77 4.21 19.20
N LEU A 145 -1.92 4.80 18.95
CA LEU A 145 -2.81 4.37 17.87
C LEU A 145 -2.30 4.91 16.53
N GLY A 146 -2.18 4.04 15.53
CA GLY A 146 -1.87 4.44 14.17
C GLY A 146 -3.10 4.98 13.45
N VAL A 147 -3.02 6.19 12.91
CA VAL A 147 -4.06 6.80 12.09
C VAL A 147 -3.52 6.93 10.66
N VAL A 148 -4.05 6.11 9.76
CA VAL A 148 -3.58 6.00 8.38
C VAL A 148 -4.58 6.71 7.47
N VAL A 149 -4.12 7.63 6.62
CA VAL A 149 -4.99 8.47 5.79
C VAL A 149 -4.45 8.55 4.36
N PRO A 150 -5.26 8.42 3.30
CA PRO A 150 -4.75 8.34 1.93
C PRO A 150 -4.06 9.61 1.45
N ASN A 151 -4.68 10.78 1.62
CA ASN A 151 -4.17 12.03 1.05
C ASN A 151 -4.38 13.24 1.98
N ALA A 152 -3.86 14.39 1.56
CA ALA A 152 -3.97 15.62 2.33
C ALA A 152 -5.41 16.15 2.42
N PHE A 153 -6.23 15.91 1.40
CA PHE A 153 -7.62 16.35 1.37
C PHE A 153 -8.46 15.67 2.47
N GLU A 154 -8.21 14.39 2.74
CA GLU A 154 -8.88 13.64 3.82
C GLU A 154 -8.19 13.83 5.18
N MET A 155 -6.88 14.13 5.19
CA MET A 155 -6.12 14.31 6.44
C MET A 155 -6.29 15.71 7.03
N ASN A 156 -6.33 16.75 6.20
CA ASN A 156 -6.35 18.13 6.68
C ASN A 156 -7.56 18.48 7.56
N PRO A 157 -8.80 18.00 7.28
CA PRO A 157 -9.93 18.27 8.17
C PRO A 157 -9.69 17.79 9.60
N LEU A 158 -8.99 16.66 9.80
CA LEU A 158 -8.57 16.22 11.13
C LEU A 158 -7.52 17.15 11.73
N LEU A 159 -6.46 17.46 10.98
CA LEU A 159 -5.34 18.29 11.47
C LEU A 159 -5.74 19.73 11.78
N GLN A 160 -6.81 20.22 11.18
CA GLN A 160 -7.38 21.56 11.40
C GLN A 160 -8.49 21.56 12.46
N SER A 161 -8.97 20.39 12.88
CA SER A 161 -9.99 20.26 13.93
C SER A 161 -9.39 20.49 15.31
N SER A 162 -10.22 20.94 16.26
CA SER A 162 -9.83 21.04 17.67
C SER A 162 -9.63 19.69 18.36
N SER A 163 -10.09 18.60 17.75
CA SER A 163 -9.94 17.24 18.31
C SER A 163 -8.52 16.70 18.19
N PHE A 164 -7.71 17.20 17.24
CA PHE A 164 -6.30 16.83 17.12
C PHE A 164 -5.40 17.88 17.76
N VAL A 165 -4.64 17.47 18.77
CA VAL A 165 -3.64 18.33 19.42
C VAL A 165 -2.25 17.76 19.11
N PRO A 166 -1.41 18.46 18.33
CA PRO A 166 -0.04 18.04 18.05
C PRO A 166 0.79 17.91 19.33
N ASP A 167 1.75 16.99 19.35
CA ASP A 167 2.74 16.90 20.43
C ASP A 167 3.61 18.16 20.45
N GLU A 168 3.71 18.82 21.60
CA GLU A 168 4.42 20.11 21.75
C GLU A 168 5.92 19.99 21.48
N HIS A 169 6.53 18.85 21.77
CA HIS A 169 7.97 18.66 21.73
C HIS A 169 8.42 17.92 20.46
N PHE A 170 7.59 17.03 19.94
CA PHE A 170 7.86 16.20 18.78
C PHE A 170 6.64 16.15 17.85
N PRO A 171 6.27 17.26 17.18
CA PRO A 171 5.05 17.30 16.38
C PRO A 171 5.09 16.37 15.17
N PHE A 172 6.28 16.09 14.62
CA PHE A 172 6.44 15.13 13.54
C PHE A 172 7.85 14.55 13.40
N LEU A 173 7.96 13.44 12.66
CA LEU A 173 9.20 12.86 12.15
C LEU A 173 9.05 12.58 10.66
N ASP A 174 10.00 13.08 9.87
CA ASP A 174 10.09 12.76 8.44
C ASP A 174 11.06 11.60 8.22
N PHE A 175 10.60 10.53 7.57
CA PHE A 175 11.43 9.37 7.24
C PHE A 175 10.93 8.67 5.98
N ALA A 176 11.84 8.29 5.08
CA ALA A 176 11.55 7.58 3.83
C ALA A 176 10.39 8.19 3.01
N GLY A 177 10.35 9.52 2.91
CA GLY A 177 9.32 10.25 2.16
C GLY A 177 7.95 10.33 2.86
N ARG A 178 7.85 9.91 4.12
CA ARG A 178 6.64 9.99 4.94
C ARG A 178 6.84 10.95 6.11
N ARG A 179 5.76 11.69 6.44
CA ARG A 179 5.66 12.49 7.66
C ARG A 179 4.76 11.79 8.66
N PHE A 180 5.34 11.35 9.76
CA PHE A 180 4.62 10.80 10.92
C PHE A 180 4.34 11.95 11.87
N ARG A 181 3.06 12.28 12.11
CA ARG A 181 2.66 13.37 13.00
C ARG A 181 2.25 12.78 14.33
N PHE A 182 2.83 13.29 15.41
CA PHE A 182 2.51 12.83 16.76
C PHE A 182 1.58 13.83 17.43
N GLY A 183 0.66 13.30 18.22
CA GLY A 183 -0.27 14.13 18.97
C GLY A 183 -1.29 13.29 19.72
N THR A 184 -2.40 13.92 20.05
CA THR A 184 -3.54 13.28 20.68
C THR A 184 -4.80 13.55 19.87
N ILE A 185 -5.68 12.56 19.79
CA ILE A 185 -7.07 12.74 19.38
C ILE A 185 -7.91 12.52 20.63
N GLU A 186 -8.57 13.56 21.11
CA GLU A 186 -9.19 13.58 22.43
C GLU A 186 -8.16 13.20 23.52
N LYS A 187 -8.29 12.03 24.15
CA LYS A 187 -7.35 11.51 25.17
C LYS A 187 -6.36 10.46 24.63
N LYS A 188 -6.57 9.99 23.39
CA LYS A 188 -5.78 8.88 22.82
C LYS A 188 -4.53 9.44 22.14
N ARG A 189 -3.36 8.89 22.47
CA ARG A 189 -2.11 9.25 21.78
C ARG A 189 -2.07 8.59 20.41
N VAL A 190 -1.79 9.38 19.37
CA VAL A 190 -1.87 8.92 17.98
C VAL A 190 -0.59 9.21 17.20
N ILE A 191 -0.40 8.46 16.11
CA ILE A 191 0.54 8.76 15.04
C ILE A 191 -0.26 8.85 13.73
N VAL A 192 -0.34 10.04 13.14
CA VAL A 192 -1.04 10.26 11.87
C VAL A 192 -0.04 10.20 10.71
N VAL A 193 -0.29 9.35 9.72
CA VAL A 193 0.55 9.23 8.52
C VAL A 193 -0.30 9.27 7.25
N MET A 194 0.18 10.03 6.27
CA MET A 194 -0.40 10.08 4.93
C MET A 194 0.25 9.04 4.02
N THR A 195 -0.55 8.19 3.39
CA THR A 195 -0.03 7.08 2.57
C THR A 195 0.24 7.46 1.12
N GLY A 196 -0.46 8.44 0.57
CA GLY A 196 -0.65 8.55 -0.87
C GLY A 196 -1.66 7.52 -1.38
N LEU A 197 -2.15 7.73 -2.60
CA LEU A 197 -3.16 6.87 -3.22
C LEU A 197 -2.58 5.52 -3.66
N SER A 198 -3.45 4.53 -3.80
CA SER A 198 -3.17 3.14 -4.21
C SER A 198 -2.66 2.22 -3.10
N MET A 199 -2.87 0.92 -3.33
CA MET A 199 -2.57 -0.15 -2.39
C MET A 199 -1.09 -0.26 -2.07
N LEU A 200 -0.20 -0.02 -3.05
CA LEU A 200 1.24 -0.08 -2.83
C LEU A 200 1.70 0.98 -1.81
N ASN A 201 1.22 2.20 -1.98
CA ASN A 201 1.52 3.33 -1.12
C ASN A 201 0.96 3.12 0.30
N ALA A 202 -0.28 2.65 0.39
CA ALA A 202 -0.94 2.29 1.65
C ALA A 202 -0.18 1.19 2.40
N GLY A 203 0.22 0.13 1.71
CA GLY A 203 0.99 -0.97 2.28
C GLY A 203 2.36 -0.49 2.80
N LEU A 204 3.11 0.25 1.99
CA LEU A 204 4.44 0.76 2.37
C LEU A 204 4.38 1.69 3.59
N ALA A 205 3.44 2.63 3.60
CA ALA A 205 3.31 3.58 4.72
C ALA A 205 2.85 2.88 6.01
N THR A 206 1.95 1.90 5.90
CA THR A 206 1.48 1.12 7.06
C THR A 206 2.58 0.23 7.61
N GLN A 207 3.32 -0.48 6.75
CA GLN A 207 4.44 -1.31 7.20
C GLN A 207 5.52 -0.46 7.87
N LEU A 208 5.86 0.69 7.27
CA LEU A 208 6.84 1.60 7.84
C LEU A 208 6.38 2.17 9.20
N LEU A 209 5.09 2.46 9.37
CA LEU A 209 4.52 2.87 10.66
C LEU A 209 4.72 1.79 11.72
N LEU A 210 4.45 0.53 11.39
CA LEU A 210 4.53 -0.61 12.32
C LEU A 210 5.97 -1.04 12.62
N ASP A 211 6.90 -0.86 11.68
CA ASP A 211 8.32 -1.19 11.86
C ASP A 211 9.06 -0.17 12.73
N LEU A 212 8.70 1.11 12.61
CA LEU A 212 9.39 2.19 13.31
C LEU A 212 8.82 2.43 14.71
N PHE A 213 7.52 2.26 14.91
CA PHE A 213 6.85 2.72 16.13
C PHE A 213 6.10 1.63 16.87
N GLU A 214 5.98 1.80 18.19
CA GLU A 214 5.10 0.94 18.98
C GLU A 214 3.63 1.33 18.77
N VAL A 215 2.95 0.54 17.95
CA VAL A 215 1.55 0.76 17.54
C VAL A 215 0.65 -0.34 18.11
N GLU A 216 -0.39 0.08 18.84
CA GLU A 216 -1.36 -0.84 19.47
C GLU A 216 -2.46 -1.30 18.51
N GLY A 217 -2.74 -0.51 17.47
CA GLY A 217 -3.71 -0.82 16.42
C GLY A 217 -3.75 0.30 15.38
N VAL A 218 -4.49 0.06 14.30
CA VAL A 218 -4.58 0.96 13.15
C VAL A 218 -6.04 1.32 12.88
N VAL A 219 -6.32 2.62 12.87
CA VAL A 219 -7.54 3.20 12.34
C VAL A 219 -7.23 3.80 10.98
N HIS A 220 -7.94 3.36 9.97
CA HIS A 220 -7.88 3.94 8.63
C HIS A 220 -9.18 4.67 8.33
N TYR A 221 -9.12 5.84 7.71
CA TYR A 221 -10.33 6.50 7.26
C TYR A 221 -10.12 7.24 5.94
N GLY A 222 -11.22 7.52 5.27
CA GLY A 222 -11.26 8.31 4.05
C GLY A 222 -12.62 8.22 3.36
N ILE A 223 -12.64 8.57 2.08
CA ILE A 223 -13.81 8.47 1.22
C ILE A 223 -13.78 7.17 0.40
N ALA A 224 -14.93 6.79 -0.15
CA ALA A 224 -15.09 5.62 -1.03
C ALA A 224 -16.28 5.80 -1.98
N GLY A 225 -16.27 5.08 -3.10
CA GLY A 225 -17.44 4.93 -3.95
C GLY A 225 -18.47 3.97 -3.34
N ASN A 226 -19.75 4.28 -3.51
CA ASN A 226 -20.85 3.46 -3.01
C ASN A 226 -21.29 2.40 -4.01
N ALA A 227 -21.24 1.14 -3.61
CA ALA A 227 -21.79 0.02 -4.37
C ALA A 227 -23.20 -0.42 -3.92
N ASN A 228 -23.61 -0.07 -2.70
CA ASN A 228 -24.89 -0.47 -2.11
C ASN A 228 -26.00 0.56 -2.43
N PRO A 229 -27.04 0.20 -3.20
CA PRO A 229 -28.11 1.13 -3.56
C PRO A 229 -28.97 1.57 -2.36
N ASP A 230 -28.95 0.84 -1.25
CA ASP A 230 -29.72 1.19 -0.04
C ASP A 230 -29.07 2.32 0.77
N LEU A 231 -27.80 2.64 0.45
CA LEU A 231 -27.04 3.70 1.10
C LEU A 231 -26.88 4.91 0.18
N GLN A 232 -26.60 6.07 0.77
CA GLN A 232 -26.45 7.31 0.02
C GLN A 232 -25.05 7.92 0.20
N ILE A 233 -24.75 8.89 -0.66
CA ILE A 233 -23.61 9.78 -0.50
C ILE A 233 -23.65 10.44 0.89
N GLY A 234 -22.49 10.54 1.53
CA GLY A 234 -22.28 11.13 2.85
C GLY A 234 -22.35 10.13 4.00
N ASP A 235 -23.01 8.97 3.83
CA ASP A 235 -23.02 7.91 4.86
C ASP A 235 -21.60 7.40 5.10
N VAL A 236 -21.31 6.99 6.34
CA VAL A 236 -20.01 6.44 6.71
C VAL A 236 -20.15 4.97 7.04
N VAL A 237 -19.52 4.11 6.24
CA VAL A 237 -19.62 2.68 6.42
C VAL A 237 -18.39 2.12 7.13
N VAL A 238 -18.62 1.08 7.93
CA VAL A 238 -17.59 0.31 8.63
C VAL A 238 -17.64 -1.13 8.14
N PRO A 239 -16.83 -1.51 7.13
CA PRO A 239 -16.85 -2.88 6.63
C PRO A 239 -16.22 -3.89 7.59
N ARG A 240 -16.87 -5.05 7.76
CA ARG A 240 -16.33 -6.18 8.53
C ARG A 240 -15.16 -6.85 7.83
N TYR A 241 -15.20 -6.94 6.51
CA TYR A 241 -14.15 -7.57 5.71
C TYR A 241 -13.73 -6.69 4.54
N TRP A 242 -12.45 -6.76 4.18
CA TRP A 242 -11.86 -6.08 3.03
C TRP A 242 -11.25 -7.08 2.06
N ALA A 243 -11.41 -6.87 0.76
CA ALA A 243 -10.76 -7.67 -0.28
C ALA A 243 -9.96 -6.84 -1.27
N HIS A 244 -8.83 -7.39 -1.73
CA HIS A 244 -8.14 -6.89 -2.92
C HIS A 244 -8.85 -7.42 -4.17
N THR A 245 -9.59 -6.57 -4.86
CA THR A 245 -10.37 -6.95 -6.06
C THR A 245 -9.63 -6.68 -7.37
N GLY A 246 -8.35 -6.28 -7.31
CA GLY A 246 -7.50 -5.98 -8.45
C GLY A 246 -6.45 -7.05 -8.77
N LEU A 247 -6.38 -8.14 -7.99
CA LEU A 247 -5.50 -9.27 -8.26
C LEU A 247 -6.27 -10.35 -9.02
N TRP A 248 -5.85 -10.63 -10.25
CA TRP A 248 -6.57 -11.52 -11.15
C TRP A 248 -5.69 -12.57 -11.82
N VAL A 249 -6.31 -13.71 -12.11
CA VAL A 249 -5.80 -14.70 -13.08
C VAL A 249 -6.53 -14.52 -14.39
N TRP A 250 -5.78 -14.31 -15.46
CA TRP A 250 -6.32 -14.19 -16.81
C TRP A 250 -6.54 -15.58 -17.41
N GLN A 251 -7.76 -15.85 -17.89
CA GLN A 251 -8.05 -17.10 -18.58
C GLN A 251 -7.45 -17.10 -19.98
N ARG A 252 -6.75 -18.17 -20.34
CA ARG A 252 -6.15 -18.31 -21.68
C ARG A 252 -7.23 -18.17 -22.76
N TYR A 253 -6.88 -17.50 -23.85
CA TYR A 253 -7.78 -17.33 -24.98
C TYR A 253 -8.16 -18.70 -25.60
N GLY A 254 -9.44 -18.87 -25.93
CA GLY A 254 -10.00 -20.12 -26.45
C GLY A 254 -10.62 -21.01 -25.38
N ASP A 255 -10.20 -20.83 -24.12
CA ASP A 255 -10.68 -21.63 -22.99
C ASP A 255 -12.03 -21.08 -22.49
N GLY A 256 -12.98 -21.98 -22.22
CA GLY A 256 -14.26 -21.72 -21.59
C GLY A 256 -14.19 -21.73 -20.06
N PRO A 257 -15.26 -21.31 -19.37
CA PRO A 257 -15.24 -21.17 -17.91
C PRO A 257 -15.03 -22.47 -17.12
N ASN A 258 -15.07 -23.64 -17.77
CA ASN A 258 -14.82 -24.94 -17.14
C ASN A 258 -13.40 -25.46 -17.39
N ASP A 259 -12.63 -24.82 -18.27
CA ASP A 259 -11.25 -25.19 -18.53
C ASP A 259 -10.34 -24.71 -17.38
N GLU A 260 -9.29 -25.49 -17.10
CA GLU A 260 -8.34 -25.23 -16.02
C GLU A 260 -7.64 -23.89 -16.24
N LEU A 261 -7.70 -22.97 -15.27
CA LEU A 261 -6.90 -21.74 -15.37
C LEU A 261 -5.43 -22.03 -15.03
N PRO A 262 -4.49 -21.18 -15.47
CA PRO A 262 -3.09 -21.33 -15.13
C PRO A 262 -2.88 -21.49 -13.62
N LEU A 263 -2.15 -22.54 -13.23
CA LEU A 263 -1.78 -22.85 -11.86
C LEU A 263 -2.97 -23.13 -10.91
N GLU A 264 -4.11 -23.63 -11.42
CA GLU A 264 -5.26 -24.00 -10.59
C GLU A 264 -4.92 -24.94 -9.45
N SER A 265 -4.15 -25.98 -9.79
CA SER A 265 -3.71 -27.00 -8.85
C SER A 265 -2.84 -26.45 -7.71
N ALA A 266 -2.29 -25.24 -7.83
CA ALA A 266 -1.53 -24.58 -6.77
C ALA A 266 -2.42 -23.88 -5.72
N GLY A 267 -3.73 -23.77 -5.97
CA GLY A 267 -4.72 -23.19 -5.05
C GLY A 267 -4.74 -21.66 -5.01
N ASP A 268 -4.10 -20.99 -5.97
CA ASP A 268 -3.86 -19.54 -5.92
C ASP A 268 -5.11 -18.72 -6.26
N TYR A 269 -6.08 -19.26 -7.00
CA TYR A 269 -7.36 -18.61 -7.27
C TYR A 269 -8.54 -19.45 -6.83
N THR A 270 -9.73 -18.83 -6.80
CA THR A 270 -10.98 -19.49 -6.46
C THR A 270 -12.04 -19.23 -7.54
N ARG A 271 -12.75 -20.29 -7.94
CA ARG A 271 -13.91 -20.18 -8.83
C ARG A 271 -15.16 -19.67 -8.11
N GLU A 272 -15.17 -19.71 -6.78
CA GLU A 272 -16.33 -19.36 -5.94
C GLU A 272 -16.76 -17.89 -6.09
N LEU A 273 -15.80 -17.00 -6.39
CA LEU A 273 -16.05 -15.56 -6.53
C LEU A 273 -16.57 -15.18 -7.92
N GLY A 274 -16.50 -16.10 -8.88
CA GLY A 274 -16.83 -15.87 -10.28
C GLY A 274 -15.73 -15.15 -11.07
N TYR A 275 -16.11 -14.63 -12.22
CA TYR A 275 -15.22 -13.98 -13.18
C TYR A 275 -15.86 -12.74 -13.80
N LEU A 276 -15.02 -11.85 -14.32
CA LEU A 276 -15.45 -10.80 -15.25
C LEU A 276 -15.20 -11.28 -16.68
N ARG A 277 -16.21 -11.14 -17.54
CA ARG A 277 -16.10 -11.46 -18.95
C ARG A 277 -15.86 -10.17 -19.72
N PHE A 278 -14.69 -10.04 -20.35
CA PHE A 278 -14.35 -8.84 -21.13
C PHE A 278 -14.88 -8.91 -22.56
N SER A 279 -15.52 -10.03 -22.95
CA SER A 279 -15.93 -10.32 -24.32
C SER A 279 -17.09 -9.52 -24.88
N ASP A 280 -17.76 -8.69 -24.06
CA ASP A 280 -19.06 -8.12 -24.43
C ASP A 280 -18.95 -6.66 -24.95
N PHE A 281 -17.74 -6.13 -25.18
CA PHE A 281 -17.50 -4.73 -25.58
C PHE A 281 -16.77 -4.53 -26.93
N SER A 282 -16.72 -5.53 -27.80
CA SER A 282 -16.25 -5.34 -29.18
C SER A 282 -17.41 -5.48 -30.17
N ASN A 283 -17.76 -4.40 -30.87
CA ASN A 283 -18.67 -4.41 -32.04
C ASN A 283 -18.10 -5.18 -33.26
N ALA A 284 -16.95 -5.84 -33.10
CA ALA A 284 -16.26 -6.60 -34.14
C ALA A 284 -16.09 -8.07 -33.74
N THR A 285 -16.06 -8.93 -34.76
CA THR A 285 -16.21 -10.39 -34.79
C THR A 285 -15.10 -11.18 -34.07
N GLY A 286 -14.96 -10.99 -32.76
CA GLY A 286 -14.16 -11.86 -31.90
C GLY A 286 -13.34 -11.09 -30.88
N ASN A 287 -13.49 -11.44 -29.60
CA ASN A 287 -12.75 -10.84 -28.50
C ASN A 287 -11.72 -11.82 -27.94
N THR A 288 -10.45 -11.42 -27.96
CA THR A 288 -9.30 -12.22 -27.50
C THR A 288 -9.01 -12.10 -26.00
N LEU A 289 -9.69 -11.21 -25.27
CA LEU A 289 -9.48 -10.92 -23.85
C LEU A 289 -10.15 -11.93 -22.92
N ASN A 290 -11.11 -12.73 -23.39
CA ASN A 290 -11.75 -13.79 -22.60
C ASN A 290 -12.28 -13.34 -21.22
N ARG A 291 -11.77 -13.92 -20.11
CA ARG A 291 -12.23 -13.73 -18.74
C ARG A 291 -11.07 -13.49 -17.79
N VAL A 292 -11.33 -12.78 -16.70
CA VAL A 292 -10.43 -12.71 -15.55
C VAL A 292 -11.13 -13.24 -14.31
N TRP A 293 -10.39 -13.94 -13.48
CA TRP A 293 -10.86 -14.56 -12.25
C TRP A 293 -10.16 -13.93 -11.06
N TYR A 294 -10.86 -13.84 -9.93
CA TYR A 294 -10.28 -13.26 -8.72
C TYR A 294 -9.27 -14.19 -8.07
N GLN A 295 -8.14 -13.61 -7.68
CA GLN A 295 -7.05 -14.29 -7.01
C GLN A 295 -6.95 -13.80 -5.56
N ARG A 296 -6.57 -14.71 -4.66
CA ARG A 296 -6.34 -14.38 -3.25
C ARG A 296 -4.92 -13.84 -3.08
N GLU A 297 -4.73 -12.92 -2.15
CA GLU A 297 -3.40 -12.44 -1.81
C GLU A 297 -2.60 -13.50 -1.09
N GLU A 298 -1.33 -13.63 -1.46
CA GLU A 298 -0.37 -14.40 -0.69
C GLU A 298 0.07 -13.59 0.53
N ILE A 299 0.02 -14.20 1.71
CA ILE A 299 0.40 -13.56 2.96
C ILE A 299 1.40 -14.41 3.74
N PHE A 300 2.25 -13.73 4.50
CA PHE A 300 3.29 -14.32 5.35
C PHE A 300 3.21 -13.70 6.75
N PRO A 301 2.29 -14.18 7.61
CA PRO A 301 2.13 -13.64 8.96
C PRO A 301 3.41 -13.75 9.77
N VAL A 302 3.67 -12.77 10.65
CA VAL A 302 4.89 -12.72 11.49
C VAL A 302 5.02 -13.86 12.49
N ASP A 303 3.91 -14.51 12.82
CA ASP A 303 3.82 -15.71 13.67
C ASP A 303 3.66 -17.00 12.85
N GLY A 304 3.78 -16.91 11.52
CA GLY A 304 3.77 -18.04 10.61
C GLY A 304 5.16 -18.68 10.44
N VAL A 305 5.20 -19.75 9.65
CA VAL A 305 6.47 -20.33 9.21
C VAL A 305 7.00 -19.47 8.05
N PRO A 306 8.26 -18.98 8.12
CA PRO A 306 8.85 -18.21 7.03
C PRO A 306 8.74 -18.92 5.69
N GLU A 307 8.46 -18.16 4.63
CA GLU A 307 8.31 -18.65 3.24
C GLU A 307 7.15 -19.64 3.01
N GLN A 308 6.38 -19.99 4.04
CA GLN A 308 5.15 -20.76 3.89
C GLN A 308 3.98 -19.80 3.62
N ARG A 309 3.59 -19.71 2.35
CA ARG A 309 2.46 -18.85 1.94
C ARG A 309 1.14 -19.31 2.53
N GLN A 310 0.31 -18.35 2.91
CA GLN A 310 -1.13 -18.52 3.16
C GLN A 310 -1.89 -17.61 2.20
N HIS A 311 -3.20 -17.80 2.08
CA HIS A 311 -4.03 -17.00 1.17
C HIS A 311 -5.10 -16.21 1.92
N ALA A 312 -5.27 -14.94 1.55
CA ALA A 312 -6.34 -14.09 2.07
C ALA A 312 -7.08 -13.40 0.92
N PHE A 313 -8.39 -13.63 0.83
CA PHE A 313 -9.26 -12.80 0.02
C PHE A 313 -10.03 -11.81 0.88
N TRP A 314 -10.74 -12.32 1.90
CA TRP A 314 -11.45 -11.50 2.88
C TRP A 314 -10.60 -11.31 4.13
N VAL A 315 -10.10 -10.09 4.32
CA VAL A 315 -9.35 -9.70 5.52
C VAL A 315 -10.30 -9.07 6.52
N PRO A 316 -10.46 -9.65 7.73
CA PRO A 316 -11.38 -9.11 8.73
C PRO A 316 -10.83 -7.84 9.38
N ALA A 317 -11.72 -6.89 9.68
CA ALA A 317 -11.49 -5.92 10.72
C ALA A 317 -11.36 -6.62 12.09
N ASN A 318 -10.67 -5.99 13.03
CA ASN A 318 -10.56 -6.51 14.39
C ASN A 318 -11.96 -6.64 15.02
N ALA A 319 -12.25 -7.80 15.61
CA ALA A 319 -13.58 -8.11 16.12
C ALA A 319 -14.03 -7.17 17.26
N ALA A 320 -13.11 -6.78 18.15
CA ALA A 320 -13.42 -5.86 19.25
C ALA A 320 -13.67 -4.44 18.72
N TYR A 321 -12.85 -3.97 17.77
CA TYR A 321 -13.05 -2.67 17.12
C TYR A 321 -14.36 -2.62 16.34
N PHE A 322 -14.66 -3.68 15.58
CA PHE A 322 -15.89 -3.79 14.82
C PHE A 322 -17.13 -3.88 15.72
N GLY A 323 -17.03 -4.57 16.87
CA GLY A 323 -18.08 -4.58 17.90
C GLY A 323 -18.29 -3.21 18.51
N LEU A 324 -17.21 -2.50 18.86
CA LEU A 324 -17.29 -1.14 19.42
C LEU A 324 -17.93 -0.14 18.43
N ALA A 325 -17.71 -0.33 17.13
CA ALA A 325 -18.29 0.51 16.08
C ALA A 325 -19.83 0.47 16.03
N GLU A 326 -20.49 -0.52 16.65
CA GLU A 326 -21.95 -0.54 16.83
C GLU A 326 -22.47 0.70 17.57
N LYS A 327 -21.69 1.26 18.51
CA LYS A 327 -22.07 2.48 19.25
C LYS A 327 -22.10 3.74 18.40
N LEU A 328 -21.57 3.68 17.16
CA LEU A 328 -21.61 4.78 16.20
C LEU A 328 -22.90 4.77 15.38
N GLU A 329 -23.62 3.64 15.35
CA GLU A 329 -24.80 3.46 14.53
C GLU A 329 -25.96 4.32 15.04
N VAL A 330 -26.66 4.97 14.11
CA VAL A 330 -27.87 5.73 14.45
C VAL A 330 -28.99 4.75 14.71
N VAL A 331 -29.45 4.67 15.96
CA VAL A 331 -30.68 3.92 16.29
C VAL A 331 -31.88 4.82 16.02
N ILE A 332 -32.59 4.54 14.92
CA ILE A 332 -33.91 5.14 14.66
C ILE A 332 -34.95 4.31 15.42
N LEU A 333 -35.27 4.73 16.66
CA LEU A 333 -36.43 4.17 17.36
C LEU A 333 -37.69 4.86 16.82
N GLN A 334 -38.54 4.07 16.17
CA GLN A 334 -39.88 4.50 15.79
C GLN A 334 -40.76 4.48 17.04
N LEU A 335 -40.94 5.65 17.67
CA LEU A 335 -41.86 5.80 18.79
C LEU A 335 -43.26 6.16 18.27
N PRO A 336 -44.32 5.43 18.64
CA PRO A 336 -45.69 5.85 18.40
C PRO A 336 -46.00 7.15 19.19
N PRO A 337 -46.72 8.14 18.62
CA PRO A 337 -47.18 8.26 17.24
C PRO A 337 -46.18 9.09 16.42
N CYS A 338 -45.47 8.45 15.50
CA CYS A 338 -44.69 9.10 14.44
C CYS A 338 -43.67 10.15 14.89
N THR A 339 -43.01 9.97 16.04
CA THR A 339 -41.84 10.79 16.39
C THR A 339 -40.57 9.96 16.26
N PHE A 340 -39.77 10.26 15.24
CA PHE A 340 -38.41 9.72 15.12
C PHE A 340 -37.53 10.43 16.15
N ARG A 341 -37.13 9.73 17.20
CA ARG A 341 -36.14 10.26 18.15
C ARG A 341 -34.78 9.68 17.83
N TRP A 342 -33.83 10.56 17.54
CA TRP A 342 -32.39 10.26 17.41
C TRP A 342 -31.88 9.85 18.79
N LEU A 343 -31.95 8.56 19.11
CA LEU A 343 -31.85 8.13 20.50
C LEU A 343 -30.42 7.88 20.94
N LEU A 344 -29.49 7.55 20.04
CA LEU A 344 -28.03 7.62 20.24
C LEU A 344 -27.38 7.52 18.84
N GLY A 345 -26.45 8.42 18.51
CA GLY A 345 -25.73 8.41 17.24
C GLY A 345 -24.96 9.71 17.01
N LEU A 346 -23.81 9.63 16.34
CA LEU A 346 -23.04 10.81 15.94
C LEU A 346 -23.80 11.60 14.88
N GLU A 347 -24.02 12.89 15.09
CA GLU A 347 -24.59 13.76 14.07
C GLU A 347 -23.56 14.04 12.97
N LEU A 348 -23.86 13.60 11.75
CA LEU A 348 -23.02 13.85 10.58
C LEU A 348 -23.54 15.03 9.77
N ASP A 349 -22.62 15.73 9.11
CA ASP A 349 -22.97 16.86 8.25
C ASP A 349 -23.71 16.37 7.01
N ARG A 350 -24.70 17.15 6.57
CA ARG A 350 -25.51 16.86 5.38
C ARG A 350 -25.26 17.81 4.21
N CYS A 351 -24.65 18.96 4.47
CA CYS A 351 -24.57 20.07 3.52
C CYS A 351 -23.11 20.36 3.18
N VAL A 352 -22.82 20.52 1.89
CA VAL A 352 -21.54 21.04 1.41
C VAL A 352 -21.48 22.55 1.65
N ASN A 353 -22.59 23.24 1.41
CA ASN A 353 -22.78 24.67 1.60
C ASN A 353 -24.28 24.96 1.81
N SER A 354 -24.66 26.25 1.91
CA SER A 354 -26.04 26.67 2.17
C SER A 354 -27.06 26.27 1.07
N SER A 355 -26.62 26.04 -0.16
CA SER A 355 -27.49 25.70 -1.30
C SER A 355 -27.43 24.23 -1.71
N THR A 356 -26.39 23.50 -1.28
CA THR A 356 -26.12 22.11 -1.70
C THR A 356 -26.13 21.18 -0.49
N CYS A 357 -27.22 20.46 -0.31
CA CYS A 357 -27.43 19.53 0.79
C CYS A 357 -27.98 18.18 0.32
N LEU A 358 -27.61 17.13 1.04
CA LEU A 358 -28.16 15.79 0.87
C LEU A 358 -29.62 15.72 1.35
N PRO A 359 -30.46 14.87 0.72
CA PRO A 359 -31.90 14.81 1.00
C PRO A 359 -32.21 14.30 2.41
N ARG A 360 -31.38 13.39 2.95
CA ARG A 360 -31.42 13.00 4.36
C ARG A 360 -30.06 13.21 5.01
N ARG A 361 -30.06 13.37 6.32
CA ARG A 361 -28.82 13.40 7.10
C ARG A 361 -28.09 12.04 6.96
N PRO A 362 -26.77 12.05 6.73
CA PRO A 362 -25.99 10.84 6.72
C PRO A 362 -25.96 10.11 8.07
N ALA A 363 -25.67 8.81 8.01
CA ALA A 363 -25.49 7.96 9.19
C ALA A 363 -24.21 7.14 9.10
N ALA A 364 -23.68 6.76 10.27
CA ALA A 364 -22.63 5.76 10.37
C ALA A 364 -23.26 4.36 10.53
N MET A 365 -22.71 3.35 9.86
CA MET A 365 -23.22 1.98 9.96
C MET A 365 -22.19 0.92 9.64
N ARG A 366 -22.27 -0.23 10.29
CA ARG A 366 -21.49 -1.41 9.92
C ARG A 366 -22.08 -2.06 8.67
N VAL A 367 -21.20 -2.56 7.82
CA VAL A 367 -21.56 -3.26 6.60
C VAL A 367 -20.75 -4.53 6.46
N ALA A 368 -21.21 -5.45 5.61
CA ALA A 368 -20.55 -6.74 5.46
C ALA A 368 -19.13 -6.58 4.91
N ARG A 369 -18.97 -5.89 3.77
CA ARG A 369 -17.72 -5.91 3.01
C ARG A 369 -17.41 -4.59 2.31
N GLY A 370 -16.12 -4.32 2.18
CA GLY A 370 -15.54 -3.32 1.30
C GLY A 370 -14.48 -3.96 0.41
N CYS A 371 -14.05 -3.26 -0.63
CA CYS A 371 -12.93 -3.70 -1.45
C CYS A 371 -12.00 -2.56 -1.84
N SER A 372 -10.78 -2.94 -2.19
CA SER A 372 -9.79 -2.02 -2.75
C SER A 372 -9.15 -2.59 -4.00
N ALA A 373 -8.82 -1.72 -4.94
CA ALA A 373 -7.99 -2.03 -6.09
C ALA A 373 -7.26 -0.76 -6.54
N ASN A 374 -6.22 -0.88 -7.36
CA ASN A 374 -5.55 0.28 -7.97
C ASN A 374 -6.37 0.83 -9.16
N THR A 375 -7.65 1.10 -8.94
CA THR A 375 -8.59 1.56 -9.96
C THR A 375 -9.64 2.46 -9.31
N PHE A 376 -9.78 3.67 -9.83
CA PHE A 376 -10.93 4.51 -9.50
C PHE A 376 -12.14 3.96 -10.27
N VAL A 377 -13.13 3.43 -9.55
CA VAL A 377 -14.30 2.79 -10.19
C VAL A 377 -15.34 3.84 -10.51
N ASP A 378 -15.51 4.12 -11.80
CA ASP A 378 -16.57 4.99 -12.34
C ASP A 378 -17.33 4.22 -13.43
N ASN A 379 -17.95 3.10 -13.03
CA ASN A 379 -18.63 2.20 -13.96
C ASN A 379 -19.80 1.47 -13.26
N ALA A 380 -21.04 1.83 -13.61
CA ALA A 380 -22.25 1.25 -13.03
C ALA A 380 -22.31 -0.29 -13.13
N ALA A 381 -21.89 -0.87 -14.26
CA ALA A 381 -21.95 -2.32 -14.47
C ALA A 381 -20.95 -3.05 -13.56
N TYR A 382 -19.72 -2.54 -13.45
CA TYR A 382 -18.72 -3.12 -12.56
C TYR A 382 -19.07 -2.91 -11.09
N ARG A 383 -19.59 -1.72 -10.73
CA ARG A 383 -20.19 -1.48 -9.40
C ARG A 383 -21.28 -2.53 -9.09
N GLY A 384 -22.20 -2.74 -10.03
CA GLY A 384 -23.30 -3.70 -9.89
C GLY A 384 -22.79 -5.13 -9.70
N PHE A 385 -21.71 -5.52 -10.39
CA PHE A 385 -21.04 -6.79 -10.17
C PHE A 385 -20.46 -6.88 -8.74
N LEU A 386 -19.69 -5.89 -8.29
CA LEU A 386 -19.08 -5.89 -6.94
C LEU A 386 -20.14 -5.98 -5.84
N SER A 387 -21.24 -5.24 -6.00
CA SER A 387 -22.38 -5.28 -5.08
C SER A 387 -23.06 -6.65 -5.08
N SER A 388 -23.53 -7.13 -6.24
CA SER A 388 -24.34 -8.35 -6.33
C SER A 388 -23.55 -9.65 -6.10
N LYS A 389 -22.29 -9.72 -6.53
CA LYS A 389 -21.46 -10.94 -6.43
C LYS A 389 -20.63 -10.99 -5.16
N LEU A 390 -20.09 -9.85 -4.74
CA LEU A 390 -19.17 -9.79 -3.60
C LEU A 390 -19.80 -9.19 -2.35
N ASN A 391 -21.03 -8.66 -2.42
CA ASN A 391 -21.71 -7.97 -1.31
C ASN A 391 -20.87 -6.79 -0.79
N VAL A 392 -20.17 -6.11 -1.71
CA VAL A 392 -19.35 -4.93 -1.42
C VAL A 392 -20.25 -3.70 -1.28
N THR A 393 -19.97 -2.89 -0.27
CA THR A 393 -20.60 -1.58 -0.08
C THR A 393 -19.63 -0.43 -0.38
N ALA A 394 -18.42 -0.45 0.19
CA ALA A 394 -17.40 0.58 -0.06
C ALA A 394 -16.35 0.10 -1.07
N ILE A 395 -16.07 0.91 -2.08
CA ILE A 395 -15.01 0.70 -3.06
C ILE A 395 -13.98 1.82 -2.90
N ASP A 396 -12.75 1.47 -2.50
CA ASP A 396 -11.64 2.44 -2.42
C ASP A 396 -10.36 1.91 -3.08
N MET A 397 -9.22 2.55 -2.79
CA MET A 397 -7.93 2.21 -3.39
C MET A 397 -6.85 1.82 -2.38
N GLU A 398 -7.17 1.71 -1.07
CA GLU A 398 -6.17 1.56 -0.01
C GLU A 398 -6.52 0.54 1.08
N SER A 399 -7.79 0.44 1.50
CA SER A 399 -8.14 -0.21 2.77
C SER A 399 -7.75 -1.68 2.86
N ALA A 400 -7.89 -2.44 1.77
CA ALA A 400 -7.46 -3.84 1.74
C ALA A 400 -5.94 -3.97 1.96
N ALA A 401 -5.13 -3.03 1.46
CA ALA A 401 -3.69 -3.06 1.68
C ALA A 401 -3.31 -2.78 3.14
N VAL A 402 -3.95 -1.79 3.75
CA VAL A 402 -3.77 -1.50 5.19
C VAL A 402 -4.20 -2.70 6.02
N ALA A 403 -5.35 -3.31 5.68
CA ALA A 403 -5.87 -4.50 6.33
C ALA A 403 -4.90 -5.70 6.20
N LEU A 404 -4.38 -5.97 5.00
CA LEU A 404 -3.42 -7.06 4.73
C LEU A 404 -2.13 -6.89 5.51
N VAL A 405 -1.58 -5.67 5.58
CA VAL A 405 -0.40 -5.39 6.41
C VAL A 405 -0.71 -5.64 7.88
N CYS A 406 -1.82 -5.13 8.39
CA CYS A 406 -2.20 -5.33 9.79
C CYS A 406 -2.46 -6.80 10.13
N LEU A 407 -3.08 -7.56 9.23
CA LEU A 407 -3.29 -9.00 9.37
C LEU A 407 -1.94 -9.74 9.50
N GLN A 408 -1.00 -9.45 8.60
CA GLN A 408 0.32 -10.08 8.61
C GLN A 408 1.14 -9.69 9.84
N GLN A 409 1.03 -8.45 10.30
CA GLN A 409 1.75 -7.92 11.47
C GLN A 409 1.02 -8.17 12.81
N ARG A 410 -0.12 -8.89 12.79
CA ARG A 410 -0.98 -9.15 13.97
C ARG A 410 -1.38 -7.89 14.73
N ARG A 411 -1.72 -6.82 14.00
CA ARG A 411 -2.20 -5.56 14.58
C ARG A 411 -3.70 -5.40 14.38
N PRO A 412 -4.45 -5.00 15.42
CA PRO A 412 -5.86 -4.62 15.29
C PRO A 412 -6.06 -3.56 14.21
N PHE A 413 -7.06 -3.74 13.36
CA PHE A 413 -7.36 -2.85 12.24
C PHE A 413 -8.86 -2.57 12.14
N ILE A 414 -9.22 -1.33 11.80
CA ILE A 414 -10.57 -0.93 11.40
C ILE A 414 -10.51 0.20 10.38
N ALA A 415 -11.49 0.25 9.47
CA ALA A 415 -11.60 1.31 8.48
C ALA A 415 -12.98 1.97 8.46
N PHE A 416 -13.00 3.29 8.30
CA PHE A 416 -14.21 4.12 8.17
C PHE A 416 -14.22 4.78 6.79
N ARG A 417 -15.24 4.50 5.98
CA ARG A 417 -15.34 5.07 4.63
C ARG A 417 -16.61 5.85 4.42
N ALA A 418 -16.47 7.16 4.21
CA ALA A 418 -17.58 8.01 3.82
C ALA A 418 -17.84 7.88 2.31
N LEU A 419 -19.09 7.64 1.95
CA LEU A 419 -19.49 7.44 0.57
C LEU A 419 -19.48 8.78 -0.17
N SER A 420 -18.52 9.02 -1.06
CA SER A 420 -18.37 10.30 -1.79
C SER A 420 -19.18 10.35 -3.08
N ASP A 421 -19.45 9.20 -3.66
CA ASP A 421 -20.04 9.05 -4.98
C ASP A 421 -20.70 7.69 -5.15
N LEU A 422 -21.25 7.46 -6.34
CA LEU A 422 -21.98 6.27 -6.70
C LEU A 422 -21.16 5.30 -7.57
N ALA A 423 -19.83 5.40 -7.59
CA ALA A 423 -18.93 4.55 -8.38
C ALA A 423 -19.38 4.36 -9.86
N GLY A 424 -19.83 5.45 -10.48
CA GLY A 424 -20.38 5.49 -11.85
C GLY A 424 -21.85 5.08 -11.99
N GLY A 425 -22.57 4.86 -10.89
CA GLY A 425 -24.04 4.71 -10.89
C GLY A 425 -24.81 6.02 -10.90
N GLY A 426 -24.09 7.14 -10.99
CA GLY A 426 -24.60 8.50 -11.09
C GLY A 426 -25.09 8.90 -12.48
N SER A 427 -25.27 10.20 -12.68
CA SER A 427 -25.55 10.74 -14.02
C SER A 427 -24.34 10.57 -14.95
N ALA A 428 -24.58 10.50 -16.27
CA ALA A 428 -23.50 10.39 -17.25
C ALA A 428 -22.68 11.69 -17.43
N GLN A 429 -23.06 12.80 -16.78
CA GLN A 429 -22.44 14.11 -16.99
C GLN A 429 -21.17 14.31 -16.15
N SER A 430 -21.19 13.89 -14.88
CA SER A 430 -20.05 13.97 -13.98
C SER A 430 -20.22 13.06 -12.77
N ASN A 431 -19.10 12.68 -12.16
CA ASN A 431 -19.07 11.91 -10.92
C ASN A 431 -19.32 12.83 -9.72
N GLU A 432 -20.15 12.37 -8.78
CA GLU A 432 -20.60 13.13 -7.61
C GLU A 432 -19.48 13.47 -6.62
N ALA A 433 -18.34 12.76 -6.65
CA ALA A 433 -17.20 13.01 -5.79
C ALA A 433 -16.68 14.45 -5.96
N SER A 434 -16.79 15.02 -7.17
CA SER A 434 -16.43 16.42 -7.44
C SER A 434 -17.18 17.43 -6.56
N VAL A 435 -18.38 17.09 -6.11
CA VAL A 435 -19.25 17.92 -5.27
C VAL A 435 -19.17 17.52 -3.80
N PHE A 436 -19.22 16.21 -3.52
CA PHE A 436 -19.47 15.71 -2.16
C PHE A 436 -18.23 15.16 -1.43
N ALA A 437 -17.07 15.06 -2.08
CA ALA A 437 -15.87 14.52 -1.43
C ALA A 437 -15.49 15.30 -0.16
N GLY A 438 -15.71 16.61 -0.11
CA GLY A 438 -15.39 17.43 1.07
C GLY A 438 -16.28 17.12 2.25
N LEU A 439 -17.58 16.98 1.99
CA LEU A 439 -18.58 16.53 2.98
C LEU A 439 -18.26 15.13 3.48
N ALA A 440 -17.96 14.21 2.57
CA ALA A 440 -17.61 12.83 2.91
C ALA A 440 -16.33 12.78 3.76
N ALA A 441 -15.27 13.52 3.40
CA ALA A 441 -14.03 13.57 4.18
C ALA A 441 -14.27 14.10 5.60
N GLY A 442 -15.08 15.15 5.76
CA GLY A 442 -15.48 15.66 7.08
C GLY A 442 -16.23 14.62 7.91
N ASN A 443 -17.21 13.94 7.32
CA ASN A 443 -17.97 12.88 7.99
C ASN A 443 -17.08 11.69 8.39
N ALA A 444 -16.14 11.28 7.53
CA ALA A 444 -15.18 10.22 7.86
C ALA A 444 -14.31 10.59 9.08
N VAL A 445 -13.85 11.84 9.15
CA VAL A 445 -13.09 12.36 10.31
C VAL A 445 -13.96 12.36 11.56
N ALA A 446 -15.21 12.84 11.49
CA ALA A 446 -16.10 12.87 12.64
C ALA A 446 -16.31 11.47 13.25
N VAL A 447 -16.55 10.47 12.39
CA VAL A 447 -16.72 9.06 12.83
C VAL A 447 -15.42 8.50 13.40
N ALA A 448 -14.28 8.73 12.73
CA ALA A 448 -12.99 8.26 13.21
C ALA A 448 -12.62 8.87 14.58
N VAL A 449 -12.79 10.19 14.76
CA VAL A 449 -12.55 10.87 16.04
C VAL A 449 -13.47 10.31 17.12
N LYS A 450 -14.77 10.14 16.82
CA LYS A 450 -15.71 9.58 17.80
C LYS A 450 -15.34 8.16 18.18
N PHE A 451 -14.96 7.32 17.22
CA PHE A 451 -14.48 5.97 17.50
C PHE A 451 -13.23 5.98 18.38
N ILE A 452 -12.23 6.79 18.04
CA ILE A 452 -10.97 6.89 18.78
C ILE A 452 -11.22 7.36 20.22
N SER A 453 -12.18 8.26 20.45
CA SER A 453 -12.55 8.71 21.80
C SER A 453 -13.14 7.62 22.69
N MET A 454 -13.63 6.52 22.09
CA MET A 454 -14.20 5.37 22.79
C MET A 454 -13.19 4.24 23.00
N LEU A 455 -12.02 4.29 22.36
CA LEU A 455 -10.91 3.39 22.68
C LEU A 455 -10.36 3.83 24.04
N ASP A 456 -10.26 2.89 24.98
CA ASP A 456 -9.85 3.07 26.39
C ASP A 456 -11.01 3.19 27.43
N TYR A 457 -12.24 2.79 27.08
CA TYR A 457 -13.35 2.55 28.03
C TYR A 457 -13.96 1.15 27.92
#